data_AF-A0A8T9C2F7-F1
#
_entry.id   AF-A0A8T9C2F7-F1
#
_cell.length_a   1.000
_cell.length_b   1.000
_cell.length_c   1.000
_cell.angle_alpha   90.00
_cell.angle_beta   90.00
_cell.angle_gamma   90.00
#
_symmetry.space_group_name_H-M   'P 1'
#
loop_
_entity.id
_entity.type
_entity.pdbx_description
1 polymer ?
#
loop_
_entity_poly.entity_id
_entity_poly.type
_entity_poly.pdbx_seq_one_letter_code
_entity_poly.pdbx_strand_id
1 'polypeptide(L)'
;MTSFGPSISRISCLGPRSLFQTCSKVDSLAARLAQQYPRPFSNASRCSWREIRTLNRIPPAQIPYTVRGQFRAYAEARDIITEYEDLPEDYEPRSGLPFRHKPLSQDEATSIFGKGVTAAVANRVLRALHGQRVAGTLQDPDSIRWAPFEKKLMDTGLQWLRDNVEVDEITNAGLRAEDEMRDMEENILEDAERIGIWKPNSGTPEGSSPYEKGVLETIREENKKAFEEEEEQKKNQADEIRESSPNHSWELQTQTPGSSQVELRRPGENPRLKYYLERAYDTAPEAPPEWSNFRRLAPSGLVVLGTLVGCWALSTFYEPPKNSKRMYPDIPPAAATLLTILAANTLVFCLWRFPPAYRLLNQHFIMLPGYPYPFSMIGNIFSHKAFYHLFLNMAVVYFVGTRLHDEIGRGNFLAVYLGSGVLASYASLSYFVLTKNFVSSSLGASGALCGIVACYLTINSSETVRFFGVFPPPDWPSVSSLGLLSLLIFVESMSVWRKAKSTQSIDHWSHMGGYATGIGAGVALNVRYNQRKNGERELQRAEKRNNMSIEDRIKSK
;
A
#
# COMPACT_ATOMS: atom_id res chain seq x y z
N MET A 1 -38.03 -59.27 -6.87
CA MET A 1 -37.16 -59.08 -5.69
C MET A 1 -37.57 -57.77 -5.02
N THR A 2 -38.67 -57.73 -4.26
CA THR A 2 -38.73 -57.90 -2.78
C THR A 2 -37.69 -57.00 -2.08
N SER A 3 -38.03 -55.77 -1.70
CA SER A 3 -38.74 -55.33 -0.47
C SER A 3 -37.87 -55.30 0.79
N PHE A 4 -38.07 -54.21 1.56
CA PHE A 4 -37.71 -53.96 2.97
C PHE A 4 -36.45 -53.12 3.27
N GLY A 5 -36.66 -51.83 3.56
CA GLY A 5 -36.12 -51.25 4.81
C GLY A 5 -37.03 -51.64 6.00
N PRO A 6 -37.07 -50.96 7.16
CA PRO A 6 -36.25 -49.83 7.64
C PRO A 6 -35.87 -49.97 9.15
N SER A 7 -35.18 -48.97 9.74
CA SER A 7 -35.52 -48.53 11.11
C SER A 7 -35.05 -47.11 11.40
N ILE A 8 -36.05 -46.25 11.56
CA ILE A 8 -36.03 -44.88 12.08
C ILE A 8 -36.29 -44.94 13.59
N SER A 9 -35.68 -44.03 14.35
CA SER A 9 -36.36 -43.31 15.45
C SER A 9 -35.56 -42.05 15.81
N ARG A 10 -35.97 -40.81 15.43
CA ARG A 10 -37.04 -39.94 16.03
C ARG A 10 -36.73 -39.62 17.50
N ILE A 11 -36.77 -38.39 18.05
CA ILE A 11 -37.38 -37.07 17.78
C ILE A 11 -36.62 -36.08 18.69
N SER A 12 -36.44 -34.79 18.36
CA SER A 12 -37.10 -33.68 19.09
C SER A 12 -36.85 -32.33 18.43
N CYS A 13 -37.96 -31.64 18.20
CA CYS A 13 -38.12 -30.26 17.77
C CYS A 13 -37.43 -29.27 18.73
N LEU A 14 -36.73 -28.28 18.19
CA LEU A 14 -36.43 -27.03 18.91
C LEU A 14 -36.93 -25.86 18.06
N GLY A 15 -37.91 -25.15 18.59
CA GLY A 15 -38.56 -24.00 17.96
C GLY A 15 -37.72 -22.72 17.97
N PRO A 16 -38.17 -21.67 17.28
CA PRO A 16 -37.41 -20.43 17.05
C PRO A 16 -37.49 -19.47 18.25
N ARG A 17 -37.06 -19.92 19.43
CA ARG A 17 -36.92 -19.08 20.64
C ARG A 17 -35.61 -19.26 21.42
N SER A 18 -34.66 -20.07 20.95
CA SER A 18 -33.38 -20.30 21.66
C SER A 18 -32.15 -19.62 21.06
N LEU A 19 -32.29 -18.69 20.11
CA LEU A 19 -31.18 -17.95 19.50
C LEU A 19 -30.92 -16.55 20.10
N PHE A 20 -31.64 -16.15 21.16
CA PHE A 20 -31.54 -14.83 21.80
C PHE A 20 -31.36 -14.87 23.33
N GLN A 21 -30.71 -15.91 23.88
CA GLN A 21 -30.45 -16.00 25.34
C GLN A 21 -29.00 -16.36 25.73
N THR A 22 -28.03 -16.05 24.87
CA THR A 22 -26.59 -16.16 25.22
C THR A 22 -25.80 -14.89 24.92
N CYS A 23 -26.42 -13.72 25.13
CA CYS A 23 -25.75 -12.42 25.18
C CYS A 23 -25.89 -11.80 26.57
N SER A 24 -25.16 -12.33 27.55
CA SER A 24 -24.95 -11.66 28.85
C SER A 24 -23.68 -12.09 29.58
N LYS A 25 -22.73 -12.78 28.92
CA LYS A 25 -21.50 -13.27 29.56
C LYS A 25 -20.20 -13.04 28.76
N VAL A 26 -20.16 -12.09 27.82
CA VAL A 26 -18.93 -11.77 27.06
C VAL A 26 -18.26 -10.45 27.52
N ASP A 27 -18.87 -9.69 28.43
CA ASP A 27 -18.32 -8.41 28.92
C ASP A 27 -17.20 -8.54 29.97
N SER A 28 -16.76 -9.75 30.32
CA SER A 28 -15.73 -9.94 31.37
C SER A 28 -14.33 -10.31 30.88
N LEU A 29 -14.14 -10.51 29.56
CA LEU A 29 -12.85 -10.89 28.97
C LEU A 29 -12.13 -9.69 28.32
N ALA A 30 -12.88 -8.75 27.73
CA ALA A 30 -12.36 -7.48 27.22
C ALA A 30 -11.93 -6.52 28.35
N ALA A 31 -12.55 -6.61 29.53
CA ALA A 31 -12.18 -5.82 30.71
C ALA A 31 -10.93 -6.34 31.44
N ARG A 32 -10.51 -7.60 31.20
CA ARG A 32 -9.34 -8.22 31.85
C ARG A 32 -8.05 -8.09 31.05
N LEU A 33 -8.10 -7.69 29.78
CA LEU A 33 -6.92 -7.47 28.92
C LEU A 33 -6.43 -6.02 28.89
N ALA A 34 -7.16 -5.08 29.49
CA ALA A 34 -6.79 -3.65 29.54
C ALA A 34 -5.93 -3.24 30.77
N GLN A 35 -5.44 -4.20 31.55
CA GLN A 35 -4.76 -3.97 32.83
C GLN A 35 -3.29 -4.43 32.91
N GLN A 36 -2.61 -4.56 31.77
CA GLN A 36 -1.15 -4.73 31.75
C GLN A 36 -0.54 -3.73 30.78
N TYR A 37 -0.18 -2.54 31.27
CA TYR A 37 1.07 -1.83 30.98
C TYR A 37 1.16 -0.59 31.89
N PRO A 38 2.31 -0.31 32.52
CA PRO A 38 2.45 0.74 33.52
C PRO A 38 2.52 2.14 32.89
N ARG A 39 1.86 3.10 33.55
CA ARG A 39 1.94 4.54 33.25
C ARG A 39 3.27 5.12 33.76
N PRO A 40 3.91 6.07 33.05
CA PRO A 40 4.87 6.96 33.67
C PRO A 40 4.18 8.22 34.21
N PHE A 41 4.67 8.66 35.37
CA PHE A 41 4.28 9.85 36.11
C PHE A 41 4.69 11.16 35.41
N SER A 42 3.94 12.20 35.77
CA SER A 42 4.07 13.61 35.45
C SER A 42 5.22 14.31 36.18
N ASN A 43 5.75 15.38 35.56
CA ASN A 43 5.88 16.76 36.11
C ASN A 43 6.82 17.55 35.17
N ALA A 44 6.32 18.48 34.36
CA ALA A 44 6.04 19.89 34.68
C ALA A 44 7.31 20.77 34.78
N SER A 45 7.55 21.59 33.75
CA SER A 45 8.13 22.95 33.88
C SER A 45 8.04 23.76 32.57
N ARG A 46 7.03 24.65 32.54
CA ARG A 46 6.98 26.07 32.11
C ARG A 46 7.83 26.61 30.94
N CYS A 47 7.11 27.35 30.07
CA CYS A 47 7.45 28.63 29.38
C CYS A 47 8.72 28.65 28.48
N SER A 48 8.79 29.31 27.33
CA SER A 48 8.23 30.59 26.88
C SER A 48 8.44 30.71 25.36
N TRP A 49 7.54 31.44 24.71
CA TRP A 49 7.68 31.95 23.35
C TRP A 49 8.93 32.81 23.14
N ARG A 50 9.57 32.68 21.97
CA ARG A 50 10.17 33.79 21.20
C ARG A 50 10.47 33.36 19.76
N GLU A 51 9.87 34.10 18.82
CA GLU A 51 10.22 34.14 17.40
C GLU A 51 11.67 34.56 17.21
N ILE A 52 12.41 33.96 16.26
CA ILE A 52 13.32 34.72 15.37
C ILE A 52 13.30 34.11 13.95
N ARG A 53 13.13 35.04 13.02
CA ARG A 53 13.22 35.01 11.56
C ARG A 53 14.41 34.24 10.96
N THR A 54 14.13 33.63 9.80
CA THR A 54 14.94 33.50 8.57
C THR A 54 16.43 33.86 8.62
N LEU A 55 17.30 32.97 8.12
CA LEU A 55 18.45 33.34 7.27
C LEU A 55 19.07 32.13 6.55
N ASN A 56 18.90 32.13 5.22
CA ASN A 56 19.82 31.79 4.13
C ASN A 56 20.81 30.60 4.21
N ARG A 57 20.69 29.76 3.17
CA ARG A 57 21.74 29.22 2.27
C ARG A 57 23.20 29.42 2.72
N ILE A 58 23.90 28.32 2.94
CA ILE A 58 25.36 28.26 2.99
C ILE A 58 25.85 27.57 1.70
N PRO A 59 26.69 28.23 0.87
CA PRO A 59 27.36 27.62 -0.29
C PRO A 59 28.61 26.83 0.13
N PRO A 60 29.20 25.99 -0.75
CA PRO A 60 30.37 25.17 -0.40
C PRO A 60 31.60 26.07 -0.17
N ALA A 61 32.20 26.00 1.02
CA ALA A 61 33.40 26.73 1.36
C ALA A 61 34.65 25.95 0.95
N GLN A 62 35.44 26.60 0.10
CA GLN A 62 36.77 26.24 -0.35
C GLN A 62 37.75 26.11 0.83
N ILE A 63 38.64 25.12 0.76
CA ILE A 63 39.76 24.91 1.68
C ILE A 63 40.83 25.98 1.41
N PRO A 64 41.25 26.81 2.39
CA PRO A 64 42.47 27.58 2.28
C PRO A 64 43.61 26.91 3.05
N TYR A 65 44.70 26.64 2.34
CA TYR A 65 46.02 26.44 2.92
C TYR A 65 46.39 27.62 3.82
N THR A 66 46.72 27.35 5.09
CA THR A 66 47.57 28.25 5.89
C THR A 66 48.57 27.45 6.71
N VAL A 67 49.82 27.85 6.55
CA VAL A 67 51.03 27.28 7.17
C VAL A 67 51.36 28.05 8.45
N ARG A 68 51.78 27.28 9.47
CA ARG A 68 52.59 27.61 10.67
C ARG A 68 51.99 28.49 11.77
N GLY A 69 52.00 27.90 12.97
CA GLY A 69 52.73 28.50 14.09
C GLY A 69 52.26 28.09 15.48
N GLN A 70 52.84 27.03 16.04
CA GLN A 70 53.60 27.03 17.31
C GLN A 70 53.93 25.60 17.73
N PHE A 71 55.20 25.26 17.62
CA PHE A 71 55.78 24.04 18.19
C PHE A 71 55.67 24.08 19.73
N ARG A 72 55.03 23.07 20.31
CA ARG A 72 55.47 22.45 21.56
C ARG A 72 55.83 21.01 21.25
N ALA A 73 57.10 20.81 20.92
CA ALA A 73 57.66 19.48 20.76
C ALA A 73 57.77 18.81 22.13
N TYR A 74 57.00 17.73 22.32
CA TYR A 74 57.28 16.63 23.25
C TYR A 74 57.17 15.29 22.52
N ALA A 75 57.63 15.24 21.27
CA ALA A 75 57.71 14.03 20.47
C ALA A 75 59.16 13.83 20.03
N GLU A 76 60.00 13.34 20.96
CA GLU A 76 61.13 12.52 20.55
C GLU A 76 60.60 11.08 20.40
N ALA A 77 60.64 10.63 19.15
CA ALA A 77 60.00 9.43 18.63
C ALA A 77 60.78 8.15 18.97
N ARG A 78 60.06 7.11 19.42
CA ARG A 78 60.15 5.68 19.01
C ARG A 78 59.43 4.67 19.92
N ASP A 79 58.89 5.06 21.08
CA ASP A 79 58.25 4.09 22.01
C ASP A 79 56.71 4.13 22.06
N ILE A 80 56.05 5.11 21.42
CA ILE A 80 54.59 5.26 21.45
C ILE A 80 54.05 4.81 20.10
N ILE A 81 53.31 3.70 20.10
CA ILE A 81 52.72 3.10 18.90
C ILE A 81 51.42 3.85 18.57
N THR A 82 51.30 4.37 17.35
CA THR A 82 50.14 5.12 16.88
C THR A 82 49.48 4.54 15.63
N GLU A 83 50.19 3.68 14.90
CA GLU A 83 49.74 3.08 13.65
C GLU A 83 49.35 1.61 13.88
N TYR A 84 48.31 1.15 13.17
CA TYR A 84 47.81 -0.22 13.27
C TYR A 84 48.83 -1.26 12.80
N GLU A 85 49.63 -0.94 11.77
CA GLU A 85 50.66 -1.83 11.22
C GLU A 85 51.80 -2.12 12.22
N ASP A 86 52.03 -1.22 13.17
CA ASP A 86 53.05 -1.34 14.22
C ASP A 86 52.51 -2.03 15.49
N LEU A 87 51.29 -2.58 15.44
CA LEU A 87 50.69 -3.26 16.58
C LEU A 87 51.41 -4.60 16.85
N PRO A 88 51.90 -4.85 18.09
CA PRO A 88 52.57 -6.11 18.42
C PRO A 88 51.64 -7.31 18.26
N GLU A 89 52.15 -8.42 17.75
CA GLU A 89 51.40 -9.69 17.61
C GLU A 89 50.86 -10.21 18.96
N ASP A 90 51.52 -9.86 20.08
CA ASP A 90 51.12 -10.21 21.44
C ASP A 90 50.26 -9.14 22.13
N TYR A 91 49.69 -8.21 21.37
CA TYR A 91 48.83 -7.15 21.91
C TYR A 91 47.58 -7.71 22.60
N GLU A 92 47.46 -7.42 23.90
CA GLU A 92 46.24 -7.68 24.67
C GLU A 92 45.43 -6.39 24.90
N PRO A 93 44.13 -6.37 24.56
CA PRO A 93 43.28 -5.19 24.77
C PRO A 93 43.28 -4.66 26.21
N ARG A 94 43.37 -5.55 27.20
CA ARG A 94 43.34 -5.19 28.64
C ARG A 94 44.64 -4.59 29.17
N SER A 95 45.78 -4.91 28.56
CA SER A 95 47.09 -4.41 28.96
C SER A 95 47.36 -3.04 28.33
N GLY A 96 46.86 -2.84 27.09
CA GLY A 96 46.89 -1.57 26.39
C GLY A 96 48.29 -1.07 26.02
N LEU A 97 48.34 -0.04 25.19
CA LEU A 97 49.58 0.53 24.69
C LEU A 97 50.06 1.69 25.56
N PRO A 98 51.38 1.90 25.73
CA PRO A 98 51.91 3.08 26.39
C PRO A 98 51.60 4.34 25.56
N PHE A 99 50.96 5.34 26.17
CA PHE A 99 50.64 6.61 25.50
C PHE A 99 51.67 7.72 25.80
N ARG A 100 52.61 7.45 26.71
CA ARG A 100 53.72 8.33 27.10
C ARG A 100 54.80 7.55 27.87
N HIS A 101 56.02 8.10 27.97
CA HIS A 101 57.17 7.41 28.60
C HIS A 101 57.12 7.31 30.14
N LYS A 102 56.50 8.26 30.83
CA LYS A 102 56.41 8.27 32.31
C LYS A 102 54.97 8.09 32.75
N PRO A 103 54.61 7.29 33.76
CA PRO A 103 53.21 7.21 34.21
C PRO A 103 52.71 8.55 34.79
N LEU A 104 51.40 8.83 34.72
CA LEU A 104 50.75 10.00 35.34
C LEU A 104 51.00 10.06 36.84
N SER A 105 51.36 11.25 37.33
CA SER A 105 51.37 11.58 38.76
C SER A 105 49.93 11.61 39.30
N GLN A 106 49.77 11.45 40.63
CA GLN A 106 48.46 11.56 41.29
C GLN A 106 47.82 12.95 41.09
N ASP A 107 48.63 14.01 41.02
CA ASP A 107 48.14 15.36 40.77
C ASP A 107 47.60 15.53 39.33
N GLU A 108 48.31 14.93 38.36
CA GLU A 108 47.89 14.91 36.94
C GLU A 108 46.63 14.04 36.76
N ALA A 109 46.57 12.89 37.42
CA ALA A 109 45.38 12.04 37.38
C ALA A 109 44.15 12.75 37.96
N THR A 110 44.34 13.54 39.02
CA THR A 110 43.27 14.32 39.66
C THR A 110 42.83 15.51 38.79
N SER A 111 43.73 16.11 38.01
CA SER A 111 43.37 17.19 37.08
C SER A 111 42.58 16.69 35.86
N ILE A 112 42.89 15.49 35.38
CA ILE A 112 42.22 14.88 34.22
C ILE A 112 40.86 14.28 34.59
N PHE A 113 40.80 13.47 35.66
CA PHE A 113 39.60 12.68 36.00
C PHE A 113 38.84 13.19 37.22
N GLY A 114 39.38 14.18 37.95
CA GLY A 114 38.79 14.71 39.18
C GLY A 114 39.18 13.93 40.45
N LYS A 115 38.68 14.38 41.61
CA LYS A 115 38.94 13.74 42.92
C LYS A 115 38.16 12.43 43.00
N GLY A 116 38.87 11.29 43.03
CA GLY A 116 38.26 9.96 43.16
C GLY A 116 38.96 8.85 42.37
N VAL A 117 39.86 9.21 41.44
CA VAL A 117 40.61 8.25 40.63
C VAL A 117 42.08 8.23 41.05
N THR A 118 42.62 7.04 41.31
CA THR A 118 44.05 6.87 41.63
C THR A 118 44.88 6.90 40.35
N ALA A 119 46.13 7.37 40.44
CA ALA A 119 47.07 7.42 39.33
C ALA A 119 47.24 6.06 38.64
N ALA A 120 47.25 4.98 39.40
CA ALA A 120 47.36 3.62 38.86
C ALA A 120 46.16 3.26 37.97
N VAL A 121 44.94 3.62 38.39
CA VAL A 121 43.71 3.37 37.60
C VAL A 121 43.67 4.27 36.37
N ALA A 122 44.00 5.55 36.52
CA ALA A 122 44.06 6.51 35.41
C ALA A 122 45.04 6.04 34.30
N ASN A 123 46.25 5.62 34.67
CA ASN A 123 47.24 5.11 33.72
C ASN A 123 46.75 3.83 33.04
N ARG A 124 46.11 2.90 33.76
CA ARG A 124 45.58 1.66 33.20
C ARG A 124 44.47 1.91 32.17
N VAL A 125 43.55 2.82 32.50
CA VAL A 125 42.45 3.20 31.60
C VAL A 125 42.99 3.87 30.34
N LEU A 126 43.90 4.84 30.47
CA LEU A 126 44.45 5.55 29.32
C LEU A 126 45.29 4.64 28.41
N ARG A 127 46.05 3.69 28.97
CA ARG A 127 46.77 2.70 28.17
C ARG A 127 45.84 1.81 27.36
N ALA A 128 44.78 1.32 27.98
CA ALA A 128 43.82 0.47 27.30
C ALA A 128 43.06 1.24 26.21
N LEU A 129 42.58 2.45 26.50
CA LEU A 129 41.92 3.32 25.51
C LEU A 129 42.87 3.67 24.35
N HIS A 130 44.13 3.96 24.63
CA HIS A 130 45.12 4.22 23.58
C HIS A 130 45.34 2.98 22.70
N GLY A 131 45.46 1.80 23.30
CA GLY A 131 45.52 0.54 22.55
C GLY A 131 44.29 0.32 21.67
N GLN A 132 43.09 0.62 22.17
CA GLN A 132 41.85 0.49 21.39
C GLN A 132 41.76 1.48 20.21
N ARG A 133 42.33 2.69 20.36
CA ARG A 133 42.45 3.69 19.29
C ARG A 133 43.35 3.22 18.15
N VAL A 134 44.46 2.58 18.51
CA VAL A 134 45.42 2.04 17.52
C VAL A 134 44.88 0.75 16.90
N ALA A 135 44.30 -0.14 17.70
CA ALA A 135 43.76 -1.42 17.24
C ALA A 135 42.41 -1.31 16.52
N GLY A 136 41.81 -0.12 16.39
CA GLY A 136 40.52 0.08 15.69
C GLY A 136 39.27 -0.44 16.40
N THR A 137 39.35 -0.87 17.67
CA THR A 137 38.26 -1.59 18.38
C THR A 137 37.25 -0.71 19.13
N LEU A 138 37.35 0.62 19.05
CA LEU A 138 36.51 1.53 19.86
C LEU A 138 35.00 1.35 19.66
N GLN A 139 34.59 0.91 18.48
CA GLN A 139 33.18 0.79 18.09
C GLN A 139 32.66 -0.65 18.21
N ASP A 140 33.54 -1.62 18.54
CA ASP A 140 33.17 -3.03 18.56
C ASP A 140 32.36 -3.37 19.82
N PRO A 141 31.20 -4.03 19.67
CA PRO A 141 30.35 -4.41 20.81
C PRO A 141 30.99 -5.48 21.71
N ASP A 142 31.94 -6.24 21.18
CA ASP A 142 32.69 -7.28 21.90
C ASP A 142 34.03 -6.79 22.47
N SER A 143 34.41 -5.53 22.19
CA SER A 143 35.56 -4.90 22.83
C SER A 143 35.34 -4.83 24.34
N ILE A 144 36.45 -4.93 25.10
CA ILE A 144 36.54 -5.05 26.56
C ILE A 144 35.25 -4.65 27.30
N ARG A 145 34.52 -5.63 27.84
CA ARG A 145 33.45 -5.37 28.82
C ARG A 145 34.07 -4.81 30.11
N TRP A 146 34.17 -3.49 30.18
CA TRP A 146 34.58 -2.78 31.38
C TRP A 146 33.47 -2.89 32.45
N ALA A 147 33.63 -3.81 33.41
CA ALA A 147 32.85 -3.76 34.65
C ALA A 147 33.15 -2.45 35.40
N PRO A 148 32.20 -1.94 36.19
CA PRO A 148 31.49 -0.68 35.98
C PRO A 148 32.39 0.56 36.15
N PHE A 149 33.27 0.85 35.20
CA PHE A 149 33.80 2.21 35.11
C PHE A 149 32.69 3.08 34.51
N GLU A 150 32.29 4.15 35.21
CA GLU A 150 31.29 5.06 34.71
C GLU A 150 31.70 5.54 33.31
N LYS A 151 30.82 5.41 32.32
CA LYS A 151 31.00 5.85 30.93
C LYS A 151 31.70 7.23 30.83
N LYS A 152 31.38 8.11 31.78
CA LYS A 152 31.98 9.44 31.97
C LYS A 152 33.52 9.43 32.12
N LEU A 153 34.08 8.45 32.82
CA LEU A 153 35.53 8.28 32.98
C LEU A 153 36.19 7.97 31.63
N MET A 154 35.59 7.06 30.87
CA MET A 154 36.09 6.65 29.55
C MET A 154 36.02 7.80 28.55
N ASP A 155 34.89 8.51 28.50
CA ASP A 155 34.72 9.66 27.62
C ASP A 155 35.75 10.77 27.91
N THR A 156 36.02 11.02 29.21
CA THR A 156 37.00 12.03 29.64
C THR A 156 38.43 11.60 29.30
N GLY A 157 38.76 10.32 29.50
CA GLY A 157 40.06 9.76 29.15
C GLY A 157 40.31 9.74 27.65
N LEU A 158 39.30 9.40 26.87
CA LEU A 158 39.36 9.39 25.41
C LEU A 158 39.52 10.80 24.84
N GLN A 159 38.77 11.78 25.37
CA GLN A 159 38.91 13.17 24.98
C GLN A 159 40.34 13.70 25.28
N TRP A 160 40.85 13.42 26.48
CA TRP A 160 42.22 13.79 26.83
C TRP A 160 43.26 13.14 25.91
N LEU A 161 43.10 11.86 25.55
CA LEU A 161 44.00 11.17 24.63
C LEU A 161 43.96 11.77 23.22
N ARG A 162 42.79 12.18 22.71
CA ARG A 162 42.68 12.84 21.40
C ARG A 162 43.36 14.21 21.37
N ASP A 163 43.37 14.91 22.49
CA ASP A 163 44.02 16.23 22.61
C ASP A 163 45.55 16.11 22.79
N ASN A 164 46.07 14.99 23.31
CA ASN A 164 47.48 14.84 23.70
C ASN A 164 48.28 13.82 22.88
N VAL A 165 47.63 12.84 22.24
CA VAL A 165 48.25 11.79 21.43
C VAL A 165 47.51 11.67 20.11
N GLU A 166 48.17 12.10 19.04
CA GLU A 166 47.67 12.02 17.67
C GLU A 166 47.63 10.56 17.21
N VAL A 167 46.44 10.09 16.84
CA VAL A 167 46.20 8.76 16.28
C VAL A 167 45.10 8.92 15.24
N ASP A 168 45.33 8.44 14.02
CA ASP A 168 44.29 8.39 12.99
C ASP A 168 43.39 7.18 13.22
N GLU A 169 42.38 7.37 14.08
CA GLU A 169 41.42 6.32 14.45
C GLU A 169 40.63 5.77 13.25
N ILE A 170 40.42 6.58 12.20
CA ILE A 170 39.65 6.18 11.02
C ILE A 170 40.49 5.27 10.14
N THR A 171 41.73 5.67 9.87
CA THR A 171 42.65 4.88 9.05
C THR A 171 42.99 3.55 9.73
N ASN A 172 43.28 3.56 11.04
CA ASN A 172 43.56 2.33 11.78
C ASN A 172 42.34 1.37 11.83
N ALA A 173 41.12 1.90 11.99
CA ALA A 173 39.91 1.09 11.92
C ALA A 173 39.66 0.53 10.50
N GLY A 174 40.00 1.30 9.46
CA GLY A 174 39.93 0.86 8.07
C GLY A 174 40.88 -0.30 7.77
N LEU A 175 42.15 -0.17 8.17
CA LEU A 175 43.17 -1.21 7.98
C LEU A 175 42.79 -2.51 8.71
N ARG A 176 42.31 -2.41 9.95
CA ARG A 176 41.77 -3.55 10.68
C ARG A 176 40.61 -4.23 9.94
N ALA A 177 39.68 -3.46 9.39
CA ALA A 177 38.55 -4.00 8.64
C ALA A 177 39.00 -4.69 7.34
N GLU A 178 40.03 -4.18 6.67
CA GLU A 178 40.62 -4.82 5.49
C GLU A 178 41.27 -6.15 5.81
N ASP A 179 42.01 -6.25 6.92
CA ASP A 179 42.62 -7.51 7.35
C ASP A 179 41.57 -8.54 7.80
N GLU A 180 40.56 -8.14 8.59
CA GLU A 180 39.46 -9.03 8.98
C GLU A 180 38.65 -9.51 7.76
N MET A 181 38.49 -8.67 6.73
CA MET A 181 37.86 -9.07 5.46
C MET A 181 38.75 -10.06 4.70
N ARG A 182 40.06 -9.83 4.63
CA ARG A 182 41.00 -10.72 3.95
C ARG A 182 41.01 -12.11 4.59
N ASP A 183 41.04 -12.18 5.91
CA ASP A 183 40.95 -13.44 6.66
C ASP A 183 39.62 -14.16 6.39
N MET A 184 38.51 -13.42 6.31
CA MET A 184 37.21 -13.99 6.00
C MET A 184 37.14 -14.52 4.56
N GLU A 185 37.72 -13.80 3.60
CA GLU A 185 37.83 -14.25 2.22
C GLU A 185 38.66 -15.54 2.11
N GLU A 186 39.79 -15.60 2.80
CA GLU A 186 40.64 -16.80 2.83
C GLU A 186 39.89 -18.00 3.43
N ASN A 187 39.22 -17.80 4.57
CA ASN A 187 38.37 -18.84 5.19
C ASN A 187 37.23 -19.30 4.26
N ILE A 188 36.61 -18.36 3.52
CA ILE A 188 35.55 -18.69 2.55
C ILE A 188 36.12 -19.50 1.39
N LEU A 189 37.34 -19.17 0.92
CA LEU A 189 38.01 -19.90 -0.15
C LEU A 189 38.40 -21.31 0.30
N GLU A 190 38.96 -21.47 1.50
CA GLU A 190 39.26 -22.77 2.10
C GLU A 190 37.99 -23.62 2.27
N ASP A 191 36.90 -23.02 2.75
CA ASP A 191 35.61 -23.68 2.88
C ASP A 191 35.01 -24.06 1.51
N ALA A 192 35.15 -23.18 0.50
CA ALA A 192 34.70 -23.44 -0.86
C ALA A 192 35.50 -24.57 -1.53
N GLU A 193 36.81 -24.67 -1.24
CA GLU A 193 37.66 -25.79 -1.67
C GLU A 193 37.27 -27.09 -0.95
N ARG A 194 37.06 -27.03 0.38
CA ARG A 194 36.60 -28.18 1.19
C ARG A 194 35.25 -28.73 0.71
N ILE A 195 34.33 -27.86 0.30
CA ILE A 195 33.00 -28.21 -0.20
C ILE A 195 33.03 -28.55 -1.72
N GLY A 196 34.16 -28.30 -2.40
CA GLY A 196 34.37 -28.61 -3.82
C GLY A 196 33.62 -27.70 -4.79
N ILE A 197 33.17 -26.53 -4.33
CA ILE A 197 32.51 -25.49 -5.15
C ILE A 197 33.55 -24.71 -5.95
N TRP A 198 34.76 -24.59 -5.41
CA TRP A 198 35.87 -23.87 -6.03
C TRP A 198 37.12 -24.75 -6.06
N LYS A 199 37.94 -24.62 -7.12
CA LYS A 199 39.27 -25.23 -7.23
C LYS A 199 40.25 -24.18 -7.75
N PRO A 200 41.45 -24.04 -7.16
CA PRO A 200 42.46 -23.16 -7.70
C PRO A 200 42.90 -23.65 -9.09
N ASN A 201 42.97 -22.74 -10.07
CA ASN A 201 43.49 -23.07 -11.40
C ASN A 201 45.00 -23.37 -11.28
N SER A 202 45.36 -24.65 -11.19
CA SER A 202 46.74 -25.09 -11.35
C SER A 202 47.14 -25.01 -12.82
N GLY A 203 47.69 -23.87 -13.24
CA GLY A 203 48.25 -23.73 -14.58
C GLY A 203 48.49 -22.29 -14.99
N THR A 204 49.62 -21.73 -14.57
CA THR A 204 50.30 -20.71 -15.38
C THR A 204 50.96 -21.40 -16.57
N PRO A 205 50.58 -21.12 -17.83
CA PRO A 205 51.38 -21.52 -18.97
C PRO A 205 52.64 -20.65 -19.01
N GLU A 206 53.80 -21.28 -19.15
CA GLU A 206 55.03 -20.57 -19.52
C GLU A 206 54.79 -19.79 -20.82
N GLY A 207 55.01 -18.46 -20.79
CA GLY A 207 55.30 -17.69 -21.99
C GLY A 207 54.31 -16.63 -22.47
N SER A 208 53.29 -16.23 -21.69
CA SER A 208 52.45 -15.06 -22.03
C SER A 208 52.75 -13.87 -21.11
N SER A 209 52.89 -12.68 -21.70
CA SER A 209 53.14 -11.42 -21.00
C SER A 209 52.18 -11.20 -19.82
N PRO A 210 52.64 -10.77 -18.63
CA PRO A 210 51.82 -10.57 -17.42
C PRO A 210 50.65 -9.58 -17.50
N TYR A 211 50.37 -9.00 -18.67
CA TYR A 211 49.45 -7.88 -18.86
C TYR A 211 48.36 -8.11 -19.91
N GLU A 212 48.19 -9.33 -20.43
CA GLU A 212 47.04 -9.63 -21.28
C GLU A 212 45.81 -9.91 -20.41
N LYS A 213 44.85 -8.96 -20.44
CA LYS A 213 43.54 -9.11 -19.79
C LYS A 213 42.92 -10.43 -20.20
N GLY A 214 42.52 -11.22 -19.20
CA GLY A 214 41.89 -12.51 -19.46
C GLY A 214 40.62 -12.32 -20.30
N VAL A 215 40.35 -13.26 -21.20
CA VAL A 215 39.13 -13.26 -22.05
C VAL A 215 37.84 -13.09 -21.20
N LEU A 216 37.86 -13.55 -19.95
CA LEU A 216 36.77 -13.37 -19.00
C LEU A 216 36.68 -11.96 -18.40
N GLU A 217 37.82 -11.27 -18.21
CA GLU A 217 37.84 -9.87 -17.78
C GLU A 217 37.35 -8.94 -18.87
N THR A 218 37.73 -9.18 -20.13
CA THR A 218 37.22 -8.41 -21.26
C THR A 218 35.70 -8.56 -21.39
N ILE A 219 35.18 -9.79 -21.27
CA ILE A 219 33.73 -10.05 -21.27
C ILE A 219 33.04 -9.39 -20.06
N ARG A 220 33.68 -9.41 -18.88
CA ARG A 220 33.11 -8.79 -17.66
C ARG A 220 33.09 -7.27 -17.78
N GLU A 221 34.11 -6.66 -18.37
CA GLU A 221 34.17 -5.22 -18.65
C GLU A 221 33.16 -4.80 -19.74
N GLU A 222 33.01 -5.59 -20.80
CA GLU A 222 31.99 -5.35 -21.84
C GLU A 222 30.58 -5.42 -21.27
N ASN A 223 30.27 -6.44 -20.45
CA ASN A 223 28.98 -6.55 -19.78
C ASN A 223 28.75 -5.42 -18.78
N LYS A 224 29.79 -4.98 -18.06
CA LYS A 224 29.69 -3.87 -17.12
C LYS A 224 29.43 -2.54 -17.84
N LYS A 225 30.12 -2.30 -18.96
CA LYS A 225 29.87 -1.13 -19.81
C LYS A 225 28.48 -1.13 -20.42
N ALA A 226 28.03 -2.28 -20.96
CA ALA A 226 26.69 -2.41 -21.51
C ALA A 226 25.61 -2.14 -20.45
N PHE A 227 25.84 -2.59 -19.20
CA PHE A 227 24.95 -2.34 -18.07
C PHE A 227 24.95 -0.86 -17.65
N GLU A 228 26.12 -0.21 -17.57
CA GLU A 228 26.25 1.22 -17.26
C GLU A 228 25.59 2.10 -18.33
N GLU A 229 25.75 1.76 -19.61
CA GLU A 229 25.08 2.44 -20.74
C GLU A 229 23.56 2.26 -20.68
N GLU A 230 23.06 1.06 -20.32
CA GLU A 230 21.62 0.82 -20.16
C GLU A 230 21.04 1.60 -18.96
N GLU A 231 21.77 1.71 -17.85
CA GLU A 231 21.39 2.53 -16.69
C GLU A 231 21.34 4.02 -17.06
N GLU A 232 22.33 4.51 -17.81
CA GLU A 232 22.40 5.90 -18.22
C GLU A 232 21.28 6.24 -19.21
N GLN A 233 20.95 5.33 -20.14
CA GLN A 233 19.80 5.46 -21.02
C GLN A 233 18.47 5.48 -20.24
N LYS A 234 18.30 4.60 -19.24
CA LYS A 234 17.11 4.59 -18.37
C LYS A 234 16.99 5.85 -17.53
N LYS A 235 18.11 6.37 -17.01
CA LYS A 235 18.14 7.66 -16.29
C LYS A 235 17.78 8.82 -17.20
N ASN A 236 18.40 8.91 -18.37
CA ASN A 236 18.09 9.96 -19.35
C ASN A 236 16.62 9.90 -19.80
N GLN A 237 16.08 8.70 -20.02
CA GLN A 237 14.67 8.52 -20.36
C GLN A 237 13.74 8.88 -19.18
N ALA A 238 14.11 8.54 -17.95
CA ALA A 238 13.37 8.90 -16.74
C ALA A 238 13.40 10.42 -16.48
N ASP A 239 14.53 11.08 -16.73
CA ASP A 239 14.71 12.52 -16.61
C ASP A 239 13.96 13.27 -17.72
N GLU A 240 13.92 12.74 -18.94
CA GLU A 240 13.10 13.26 -20.05
C GLU A 240 11.58 13.12 -19.76
N ILE A 241 11.15 12.00 -19.15
CA ILE A 241 9.78 11.80 -18.64
C ILE A 241 9.47 12.77 -17.48
N ARG A 242 10.46 13.06 -16.63
CA ARG A 242 10.33 13.98 -15.49
C ARG A 242 10.26 15.44 -15.92
N GLU A 243 11.02 15.84 -16.93
CA GLU A 243 11.00 17.21 -17.48
C GLU A 243 9.76 17.48 -18.35
N SER A 244 9.23 16.45 -19.03
CA SER A 244 8.03 16.57 -19.86
C SER A 244 6.70 16.60 -19.09
N SER A 245 6.72 16.39 -17.77
CA SER A 245 5.52 16.35 -16.93
C SER A 245 5.71 17.16 -15.63
N PRO A 246 5.58 18.51 -15.66
CA PRO A 246 6.02 19.39 -14.56
C PRO A 246 5.19 19.30 -13.28
N ASN A 247 4.10 18.53 -13.29
CA ASN A 247 3.11 18.50 -12.22
C ASN A 247 2.61 17.08 -12.00
N HIS A 248 3.33 16.27 -11.21
CA HIS A 248 2.77 15.61 -10.04
C HIS A 248 3.78 14.71 -9.34
N SER A 249 4.18 15.11 -8.13
CA SER A 249 4.79 14.23 -7.14
C SER A 249 3.73 13.32 -6.54
N TRP A 250 3.92 12.00 -6.64
CA TRP A 250 3.55 11.09 -5.56
C TRP A 250 4.20 9.71 -5.72
N GLU A 251 4.73 9.27 -4.58
CA GLU A 251 5.25 7.95 -4.30
C GLU A 251 4.17 6.89 -4.47
N LEU A 252 4.59 5.84 -5.14
CA LEU A 252 3.89 4.61 -5.31
C LEU A 252 4.09 3.79 -4.02
N GLN A 253 3.03 3.54 -3.25
CA GLN A 253 2.97 2.31 -2.45
C GLN A 253 2.52 1.16 -3.34
N THR A 254 3.29 0.88 -4.37
CA THR A 254 3.43 -0.47 -4.88
C THR A 254 4.78 -0.94 -4.39
N GLN A 255 4.81 -2.07 -3.71
CA GLN A 255 6.05 -2.81 -3.56
C GLN A 255 6.51 -3.19 -4.98
N THR A 256 7.44 -2.41 -5.52
CA THR A 256 8.35 -2.82 -6.58
C THR A 256 9.52 -3.53 -5.90
N PRO A 257 9.78 -4.82 -6.16
CA PRO A 257 11.13 -5.35 -6.13
C PRO A 257 11.65 -5.28 -7.56
N GLY A 258 12.25 -4.14 -7.87
CA GLY A 258 12.86 -3.84 -9.17
C GLY A 258 14.19 -3.15 -8.95
N SER A 259 15.00 -3.68 -8.04
CA SER A 259 16.44 -3.47 -8.01
C SER A 259 17.06 -4.85 -7.87
N SER A 260 18.13 -5.09 -8.60
CA SER A 260 18.99 -6.27 -8.50
C SER A 260 19.75 -6.30 -7.16
N GLN A 261 19.01 -6.19 -6.05
CA GLN A 261 19.51 -6.66 -4.77
C GLN A 261 19.23 -8.15 -4.72
N VAL A 262 20.26 -8.95 -4.47
CA VAL A 262 20.13 -10.31 -3.96
C VAL A 262 19.11 -10.25 -2.83
N GLU A 263 17.89 -10.72 -3.10
CA GLU A 263 16.77 -10.62 -2.19
C GLU A 263 17.11 -11.50 -0.99
N LEU A 264 17.64 -10.88 0.07
CA LEU A 264 17.89 -11.54 1.35
C LEU A 264 16.57 -12.19 1.76
N ARG A 265 16.54 -13.53 1.74
CA ARG A 265 15.39 -14.36 2.06
C ARG A 265 14.81 -13.90 3.39
N ARG A 266 13.72 -13.13 3.36
CA ARG A 266 13.04 -12.70 4.59
C ARG A 266 12.62 -13.97 5.33
N PRO A 267 13.02 -14.18 6.59
CA PRO A 267 12.66 -15.38 7.32
C PRO A 267 11.12 -15.47 7.42
N GLY A 268 10.52 -16.46 6.77
CA GLY A 268 9.06 -16.72 6.83
C GLY A 268 8.26 -16.54 5.54
N GLU A 269 8.87 -16.21 4.40
CA GLU A 269 8.12 -16.09 3.13
C GLU A 269 7.74 -17.47 2.56
N ASN A 270 6.44 -17.69 2.30
CA ASN A 270 5.91 -18.97 1.84
C ASN A 270 6.28 -19.20 0.36
N PRO A 271 7.07 -20.24 0.01
CA PRO A 271 7.53 -20.48 -1.36
C PRO A 271 6.40 -20.60 -2.38
N ARG A 272 5.24 -21.15 -1.97
CA ARG A 272 4.07 -21.26 -2.83
C ARG A 272 3.45 -19.91 -3.14
N LEU A 273 3.45 -18.99 -2.18
CA LEU A 273 2.89 -17.65 -2.39
C LEU A 273 3.77 -16.86 -3.37
N LYS A 274 5.11 -16.92 -3.21
CA LYS A 274 6.07 -16.30 -4.14
C LYS A 274 5.85 -16.80 -5.58
N TYR A 275 5.74 -18.11 -5.77
CA TYR A 275 5.42 -18.71 -7.07
C TYR A 275 4.15 -18.14 -7.73
N TYR A 276 3.06 -17.97 -6.97
CA TYR A 276 1.82 -17.42 -7.53
C TYR A 276 1.89 -15.90 -7.76
N LEU A 277 2.65 -15.17 -6.95
CA LEU A 277 2.88 -13.74 -7.13
C LEU A 277 3.70 -13.50 -8.41
N GLU A 278 4.85 -14.14 -8.54
CA GLU A 278 5.70 -14.09 -9.75
C GLU A 278 4.87 -14.37 -11.00
N ARG A 279 4.14 -15.49 -11.02
CA ARG A 279 3.29 -15.86 -12.18
C ARG A 279 2.12 -14.89 -12.45
N ALA A 280 1.65 -14.17 -11.43
CA ALA A 280 0.63 -13.13 -11.60
C ALA A 280 1.25 -11.84 -12.16
N TYR A 281 2.51 -11.54 -11.82
CA TYR A 281 3.27 -10.38 -12.30
C TYR A 281 3.93 -10.60 -13.66
N ASP A 282 4.35 -11.83 -14.00
CA ASP A 282 4.96 -12.22 -15.29
C ASP A 282 4.10 -11.89 -16.51
N THR A 283 2.81 -11.64 -16.31
CA THR A 283 1.88 -11.28 -17.39
C THR A 283 1.82 -9.77 -17.68
N ALA A 284 2.39 -8.93 -16.81
CA ALA A 284 2.43 -7.49 -16.98
C ALA A 284 3.79 -7.08 -17.56
N PRO A 285 3.85 -6.46 -18.75
CA PRO A 285 5.11 -5.94 -19.28
C PRO A 285 5.66 -4.84 -18.35
N GLU A 286 6.97 -4.77 -18.20
CA GLU A 286 7.68 -3.83 -17.29
C GLU A 286 7.32 -2.36 -17.59
N ALA A 287 7.02 -2.06 -18.85
CA ALA A 287 6.45 -0.78 -19.28
C ALA A 287 5.12 -0.98 -20.02
N PRO A 288 4.15 -0.05 -19.86
CA PRO A 288 2.92 -0.09 -20.62
C PRO A 288 3.26 0.05 -22.12
N PRO A 289 2.73 -0.83 -22.99
CA PRO A 289 3.08 -0.82 -24.41
C PRO A 289 2.65 0.49 -25.09
N GLU A 290 3.37 0.94 -26.12
CA GLU A 290 2.99 2.12 -26.89
C GLU A 290 1.76 1.84 -27.78
N TRP A 291 0.58 1.87 -27.19
CA TRP A 291 -0.70 1.71 -27.88
C TRP A 291 -1.39 3.05 -28.04
N SER A 292 -2.03 3.23 -29.21
CA SER A 292 -2.94 4.35 -29.43
C SER A 292 -4.13 4.31 -28.47
N ASN A 293 -4.69 5.49 -28.16
CA ASN A 293 -5.88 5.61 -27.31
C ASN A 293 -7.03 4.73 -27.83
N PHE A 294 -7.19 4.65 -29.15
CA PHE A 294 -8.21 3.80 -29.77
C PHE A 294 -8.02 2.32 -29.43
N ARG A 295 -6.79 1.79 -29.53
CA ARG A 295 -6.50 0.39 -29.21
C ARG A 295 -6.73 0.07 -27.72
N ARG A 296 -6.54 1.05 -26.84
CA ARG A 296 -6.79 0.93 -25.39
C ARG A 296 -8.28 0.97 -25.04
N LEU A 297 -9.05 1.82 -25.71
CA LEU A 297 -10.45 2.09 -25.35
C LEU A 297 -11.46 1.25 -26.13
N ALA A 298 -11.23 1.01 -27.42
CA ALA A 298 -12.24 0.39 -28.30
C ALA A 298 -12.66 -1.02 -27.86
N PRO A 299 -11.73 -1.95 -27.51
CA PRO A 299 -12.12 -3.29 -27.06
C PRO A 299 -12.99 -3.27 -25.80
N SER A 300 -12.61 -2.46 -24.81
CA SER A 300 -13.39 -2.26 -23.57
C SER A 300 -14.73 -1.59 -23.87
N GLY A 301 -14.76 -0.62 -24.79
CA GLY A 301 -15.97 0.04 -25.25
C GLY A 301 -16.97 -0.92 -25.90
N LEU A 302 -16.51 -1.92 -26.65
CA LEU A 302 -17.38 -2.96 -27.22
C LEU A 302 -18.04 -3.82 -26.13
N VAL A 303 -17.31 -4.20 -25.09
CA VAL A 303 -17.88 -4.94 -23.95
C VAL A 303 -18.90 -4.10 -23.20
N VAL A 304 -18.62 -2.80 -23.01
CA VAL A 304 -19.55 -1.85 -22.39
C VAL A 304 -20.82 -1.75 -23.22
N LEU A 305 -20.72 -1.54 -24.54
CA LEU A 305 -21.87 -1.47 -25.45
C LEU A 305 -22.69 -2.77 -25.41
N GLY A 306 -22.05 -3.93 -25.49
CA GLY A 306 -22.72 -5.22 -25.38
C GLY A 306 -23.46 -5.39 -24.05
N THR A 307 -22.84 -4.96 -22.95
CA THR A 307 -23.47 -4.98 -21.63
C THR A 307 -24.67 -4.03 -21.55
N LEU A 308 -24.58 -2.83 -22.12
CA LEU A 308 -25.68 -1.87 -22.17
C LEU A 308 -26.86 -2.37 -23.00
N VAL A 309 -26.60 -3.04 -24.13
CA VAL A 309 -27.65 -3.71 -24.92
C VAL A 309 -28.30 -4.82 -24.10
N GLY A 310 -27.52 -5.62 -23.37
CA GLY A 310 -28.01 -6.62 -22.44
C GLY A 310 -28.88 -6.01 -21.32
N CYS A 311 -28.46 -4.89 -20.73
CA CYS A 311 -29.22 -4.15 -19.72
C CYS A 311 -30.53 -3.59 -20.29
N TRP A 312 -30.51 -3.05 -21.51
CA TRP A 312 -31.72 -2.57 -22.19
C TRP A 312 -32.69 -3.72 -22.46
N ALA A 313 -32.21 -4.86 -22.95
CA ALA A 313 -33.01 -6.05 -23.18
C ALA A 313 -33.60 -6.58 -21.85
N LEU A 314 -32.80 -6.62 -20.79
CA LEU A 314 -33.24 -7.01 -19.46
C LEU A 314 -34.30 -6.05 -18.90
N SER A 315 -34.14 -4.74 -19.07
CA SER A 315 -35.13 -3.74 -18.66
C SER A 315 -36.46 -3.86 -19.42
N THR A 316 -36.41 -4.28 -20.69
CA THR A 316 -37.58 -4.26 -21.59
C THR A 316 -38.34 -5.58 -21.58
N PHE A 317 -37.64 -6.71 -21.57
CA PHE A 317 -38.22 -8.03 -21.79
C PHE A 317 -38.28 -8.91 -20.53
N TYR A 318 -37.67 -8.50 -19.42
CA TYR A 318 -37.68 -9.30 -18.19
C TYR A 318 -39.05 -9.27 -17.51
N GLU A 319 -39.67 -10.45 -17.40
CA GLU A 319 -40.84 -10.66 -16.57
C GLU A 319 -40.48 -11.40 -15.27
N PRO A 320 -40.88 -10.88 -14.09
CA PRO A 320 -40.59 -11.54 -12.84
C PRO A 320 -41.37 -12.87 -12.73
N PRO A 321 -40.71 -13.97 -12.30
CA PRO A 321 -41.40 -15.25 -12.13
C PRO A 321 -42.44 -15.17 -11.01
N LYS A 322 -43.59 -15.83 -11.22
CA LYS A 322 -44.64 -15.99 -10.20
C LYS A 322 -44.05 -16.66 -8.94
N ASN A 323 -44.54 -16.29 -7.76
CA ASN A 323 -44.03 -16.79 -6.47
C ASN A 323 -43.92 -18.32 -6.38
N SER A 324 -44.88 -19.06 -6.93
CA SER A 324 -44.87 -20.53 -6.92
C SER A 324 -43.74 -21.17 -7.74
N LYS A 325 -43.14 -20.42 -8.68
CA LYS A 325 -42.05 -20.90 -9.54
C LYS A 325 -40.67 -20.47 -9.04
N ARG A 326 -40.58 -19.78 -7.90
CA ARG A 326 -39.32 -19.27 -7.35
C ARG A 326 -38.66 -20.40 -6.54
N MET A 327 -37.33 -20.54 -6.65
CA MET A 327 -36.56 -21.50 -5.86
C MET A 327 -36.70 -21.24 -4.35
N TYR A 328 -36.78 -19.97 -3.96
CA TYR A 328 -37.04 -19.52 -2.58
C TYR A 328 -38.25 -18.59 -2.56
N PRO A 329 -39.48 -19.13 -2.46
CA PRO A 329 -40.72 -18.35 -2.48
C PRO A 329 -40.85 -17.38 -1.30
N ASP A 330 -40.34 -17.77 -0.14
CA ASP A 330 -40.48 -17.03 1.12
C ASP A 330 -39.59 -15.78 1.19
N ILE A 331 -38.63 -15.66 0.27
CA ILE A 331 -37.68 -14.54 0.24
C ILE A 331 -38.22 -13.43 -0.68
N PRO A 332 -38.34 -12.18 -0.18
CA PRO A 332 -38.70 -11.03 -1.00
C PRO A 332 -37.82 -10.92 -2.26
N PRO A 333 -38.36 -10.56 -3.43
CA PRO A 333 -37.58 -10.41 -4.66
C PRO A 333 -36.36 -9.49 -4.52
N ALA A 334 -36.49 -8.37 -3.82
CA ALA A 334 -35.40 -7.44 -3.56
C ALA A 334 -34.28 -8.10 -2.76
N ALA A 335 -34.62 -8.73 -1.64
CA ALA A 335 -33.66 -9.44 -0.80
C ALA A 335 -32.93 -10.53 -1.59
N ALA A 336 -33.65 -11.34 -2.37
CA ALA A 336 -33.02 -12.37 -3.20
C ALA A 336 -32.01 -11.79 -4.21
N THR A 337 -32.36 -10.68 -4.87
CA THR A 337 -31.45 -10.01 -5.84
C THR A 337 -30.20 -9.47 -5.14
N LEU A 338 -30.37 -8.74 -4.04
CA LEU A 338 -29.28 -8.04 -3.36
C LEU A 338 -28.38 -9.01 -2.59
N LEU A 339 -28.94 -10.05 -1.96
CA LEU A 339 -28.16 -11.12 -1.35
C LEU A 339 -27.34 -11.88 -2.41
N THR A 340 -27.84 -12.00 -3.64
CA THR A 340 -27.07 -12.59 -4.74
C THR A 340 -25.88 -11.70 -5.13
N ILE A 341 -26.09 -10.38 -5.25
CA ILE A 341 -25.01 -9.42 -5.53
C ILE A 341 -23.98 -9.42 -4.38
N LEU A 342 -24.44 -9.44 -3.14
CA LEU A 342 -23.60 -9.55 -1.94
C LEU A 342 -22.78 -10.84 -1.97
N ALA A 343 -23.41 -11.98 -2.27
CA ALA A 343 -22.74 -13.27 -2.34
C ALA A 343 -21.68 -13.28 -3.46
N ALA A 344 -21.98 -12.72 -4.63
CA ALA A 344 -21.02 -12.61 -5.73
C ALA A 344 -19.80 -11.75 -5.36
N ASN A 345 -20.02 -10.58 -4.74
CA ASN A 345 -18.94 -9.71 -4.27
C ASN A 345 -18.11 -10.38 -3.17
N THR A 346 -18.77 -11.08 -2.24
CA THR A 346 -18.10 -11.81 -1.16
C THR A 346 -17.28 -12.98 -1.70
N LEU A 347 -17.79 -13.69 -2.71
CA LEU A 347 -17.06 -14.76 -3.39
C LEU A 347 -15.77 -14.22 -4.04
N VAL A 348 -15.87 -13.13 -4.80
CA VAL A 348 -14.69 -12.49 -5.43
C VAL A 348 -13.70 -11.99 -4.37
N PHE A 349 -14.19 -11.41 -3.28
CA PHE A 349 -13.36 -11.03 -2.12
C PHE A 349 -12.64 -12.23 -1.50
N CYS A 350 -13.31 -13.38 -1.36
CA CYS A 350 -12.67 -14.63 -0.91
C CYS A 350 -11.67 -15.18 -1.93
N LEU A 351 -11.93 -15.04 -3.24
CA LEU A 351 -10.98 -15.42 -4.29
C LEU A 351 -9.69 -14.57 -4.22
N TRP A 352 -9.76 -13.32 -3.79
CA TRP A 352 -8.56 -12.52 -3.49
C TRP A 352 -7.71 -13.06 -2.32
N ARG A 353 -8.22 -14.03 -1.55
CA ARG A 353 -7.45 -14.79 -0.53
C ARG A 353 -6.90 -16.11 -1.05
N PHE A 354 -7.17 -16.45 -2.31
CA PHE A 354 -6.75 -17.70 -2.93
C PHE A 354 -5.69 -17.43 -4.02
N PRO A 355 -4.38 -17.61 -3.72
CA PRO A 355 -3.29 -17.26 -4.64
C PRO A 355 -3.41 -17.83 -6.07
N PRO A 356 -3.92 -19.06 -6.30
CA PRO A 356 -4.12 -19.56 -7.65
C PRO A 356 -5.09 -18.72 -8.51
N ALA A 357 -5.98 -17.94 -7.90
CA ALA A 357 -6.92 -17.07 -8.62
C ALA A 357 -6.32 -15.72 -9.03
N TYR A 358 -5.15 -15.33 -8.53
CA TYR A 358 -4.59 -13.98 -8.73
C TYR A 358 -4.44 -13.60 -10.21
N ARG A 359 -4.02 -14.54 -11.05
CA ARG A 359 -3.91 -14.31 -12.50
C ARG A 359 -5.25 -13.87 -13.10
N LEU A 360 -6.32 -14.64 -12.82
CA LEU A 360 -7.66 -14.34 -13.33
C LEU A 360 -8.18 -13.02 -12.78
N LEU A 361 -7.95 -12.75 -11.49
CA LEU A 361 -8.43 -11.54 -10.83
C LEU A 361 -7.71 -10.28 -11.31
N ASN A 362 -6.39 -10.34 -11.51
CA ASN A 362 -5.62 -9.22 -12.06
C ASN A 362 -6.02 -8.91 -13.51
N GLN A 363 -6.37 -9.93 -14.30
CA GLN A 363 -6.79 -9.75 -15.68
C GLN A 363 -8.23 -9.23 -15.82
N HIS A 364 -9.17 -9.71 -15.01
CA HIS A 364 -10.60 -9.45 -15.25
C HIS A 364 -11.32 -8.74 -14.10
N PHE A 365 -10.69 -8.55 -12.95
CA PHE A 365 -11.31 -7.97 -11.75
C PHE A 365 -10.57 -6.71 -11.25
N ILE A 366 -9.60 -6.21 -12.01
CA ILE A 366 -9.00 -4.89 -11.81
C ILE A 366 -8.99 -4.17 -13.16
N MET A 367 -9.40 -2.90 -13.17
CA MET A 367 -9.19 -2.04 -14.34
C MET A 367 -7.78 -1.45 -14.28
N LEU A 368 -6.99 -1.75 -15.31
CA LEU A 368 -5.67 -1.16 -15.52
C LEU A 368 -5.64 -0.41 -16.86
N PRO A 369 -5.36 0.91 -16.85
CA PRO A 369 -5.30 1.72 -18.06
C PRO A 369 -4.08 1.43 -18.92
N GLY A 370 -2.99 0.91 -18.34
CA GLY A 370 -1.76 0.51 -19.02
C GLY A 370 -1.91 -0.69 -19.97
N TYR A 371 -2.78 -1.64 -19.65
CA TYR A 371 -3.10 -2.79 -20.49
C TYR A 371 -4.55 -3.24 -20.21
N PRO A 372 -5.55 -2.48 -20.69
CA PRO A 372 -6.94 -2.73 -20.33
C PRO A 372 -7.43 -4.04 -20.93
N TYR A 373 -7.83 -4.97 -20.07
CA TYR A 373 -8.54 -6.18 -20.47
C TYR A 373 -10.03 -5.85 -20.64
N PRO A 374 -10.67 -6.18 -21.77
CA PRO A 374 -12.04 -5.74 -22.05
C PRO A 374 -13.08 -6.16 -20.99
N PHE A 375 -12.96 -7.41 -20.50
CA PHE A 375 -13.87 -7.93 -19.48
C PHE A 375 -13.64 -7.34 -18.08
N SER A 376 -12.54 -6.62 -17.86
CA SER A 376 -12.31 -5.93 -16.59
C SER A 376 -13.34 -4.84 -16.31
N MET A 377 -14.02 -4.33 -17.33
CA MET A 377 -15.13 -3.37 -17.19
C MET A 377 -16.32 -3.92 -16.41
N ILE A 378 -16.50 -5.24 -16.41
CA ILE A 378 -17.59 -5.92 -15.69
C ILE A 378 -17.06 -6.48 -14.37
N GLY A 379 -15.92 -7.18 -14.39
CA GLY A 379 -15.44 -7.88 -13.20
C GLY A 379 -14.96 -6.93 -12.10
N ASN A 380 -14.45 -5.73 -12.43
CA ASN A 380 -14.02 -4.76 -11.41
C ASN A 380 -15.19 -4.30 -10.50
N ILE A 381 -16.44 -4.34 -10.98
CA ILE A 381 -17.66 -3.97 -10.23
C ILE A 381 -17.83 -4.89 -9.03
N PHE A 382 -17.38 -6.14 -9.14
CA PHE A 382 -17.53 -7.17 -8.10
C PHE A 382 -16.28 -7.34 -7.22
N SER A 383 -15.23 -6.54 -7.46
CA SER A 383 -13.90 -6.78 -6.91
C SER A 383 -13.58 -5.85 -5.75
N HIS A 384 -13.16 -6.42 -4.61
CA HIS A 384 -12.79 -5.68 -3.41
C HIS A 384 -11.56 -6.33 -2.77
N LYS A 385 -10.56 -5.54 -2.36
CA LYS A 385 -9.35 -6.03 -1.67
C LYS A 385 -9.40 -5.85 -0.15
N ALA A 386 -10.07 -4.80 0.33
CA ALA A 386 -10.18 -4.49 1.76
C ALA A 386 -11.57 -4.80 2.29
N PHE A 387 -11.64 -5.42 3.47
CA PHE A 387 -12.90 -5.79 4.11
C PHE A 387 -13.81 -4.57 4.35
N TYR A 388 -13.26 -3.47 4.87
CA TYR A 388 -14.02 -2.23 5.10
C TYR A 388 -14.65 -1.67 3.82
N HIS A 389 -13.91 -1.70 2.71
CA HIS A 389 -14.41 -1.25 1.40
C HIS A 389 -15.58 -2.11 0.92
N LEU A 390 -15.47 -3.44 1.03
CA LEU A 390 -16.58 -4.36 0.72
C LEU A 390 -17.79 -4.08 1.62
N PHE A 391 -17.58 -3.99 2.93
CA PHE A 391 -18.64 -3.81 3.92
C PHE A 391 -19.47 -2.54 3.64
N LEU A 392 -18.81 -1.40 3.44
CA LEU A 392 -19.50 -0.14 3.15
C LEU A 392 -20.28 -0.20 1.83
N ASN A 393 -19.68 -0.74 0.78
CA ASN A 393 -20.35 -0.85 -0.51
C ASN A 393 -21.60 -1.74 -0.39
N MET A 394 -21.47 -2.89 0.27
CA MET A 394 -22.59 -3.80 0.41
C MET A 394 -23.69 -3.27 1.33
N ALA A 395 -23.35 -2.49 2.35
CA ALA A 395 -24.34 -1.81 3.18
C ALA A 395 -25.19 -0.83 2.34
N VAL A 396 -24.56 0.00 1.51
CA VAL A 396 -25.29 0.94 0.64
C VAL A 396 -26.15 0.20 -0.39
N VAL A 397 -25.61 -0.84 -1.03
CA VAL A 397 -26.37 -1.67 -1.98
C VAL A 397 -27.58 -2.31 -1.31
N TYR A 398 -27.41 -2.87 -0.12
CA TYR A 398 -28.52 -3.49 0.59
C TYR A 398 -29.59 -2.46 0.96
N PHE A 399 -29.21 -1.33 1.53
CA PHE A 399 -30.17 -0.37 2.08
C PHE A 399 -30.82 0.54 1.03
N VAL A 400 -30.05 1.13 0.13
CA VAL A 400 -30.59 1.98 -0.95
C VAL A 400 -31.11 1.11 -2.08
N GLY A 401 -30.40 0.03 -2.39
CA GLY A 401 -30.80 -0.87 -3.46
C GLY A 401 -32.07 -1.65 -3.18
N THR A 402 -32.41 -1.99 -1.92
CA THR A 402 -33.74 -2.58 -1.61
C THR A 402 -34.86 -1.64 -1.99
N ARG A 403 -34.77 -0.37 -1.57
CA ARG A 403 -35.78 0.66 -1.86
C ARG A 403 -35.93 0.90 -3.35
N LEU A 404 -34.80 1.12 -4.04
CA LEU A 404 -34.84 1.31 -5.49
C LEU A 404 -35.42 0.08 -6.18
N HIS A 405 -34.99 -1.14 -5.81
CA HIS A 405 -35.49 -2.38 -6.40
C HIS A 405 -37.00 -2.53 -6.22
N ASP A 406 -37.55 -2.19 -5.06
CA ASP A 406 -38.99 -2.28 -4.81
C ASP A 406 -39.78 -1.27 -5.66
N GLU A 407 -39.19 -0.11 -5.98
CA GLU A 407 -39.82 0.91 -6.84
C GLU A 407 -39.76 0.57 -8.34
N ILE A 408 -38.61 0.12 -8.84
CA ILE A 408 -38.39 -0.06 -10.29
C ILE A 408 -38.46 -1.52 -10.75
N GLY A 409 -38.48 -2.47 -9.82
CA GLY A 409 -38.46 -3.91 -10.08
C GLY A 409 -37.08 -4.46 -10.46
N ARG A 410 -36.97 -5.79 -10.46
CA ARG A 410 -35.70 -6.52 -10.63
C ARG A 410 -34.98 -6.23 -11.95
N GLY A 411 -35.69 -6.25 -13.08
CA GLY A 411 -35.08 -6.08 -14.41
C GLY A 411 -34.42 -4.71 -14.57
N ASN A 412 -35.14 -3.64 -14.21
CA ASN A 412 -34.62 -2.28 -14.22
C ASN A 412 -33.51 -2.08 -13.19
N PHE A 413 -33.65 -2.64 -11.98
CA PHE A 413 -32.62 -2.55 -10.95
C PHE A 413 -31.28 -3.14 -11.41
N LEU A 414 -31.29 -4.35 -11.98
CA LEU A 414 -30.08 -4.97 -12.51
C LEU A 414 -29.49 -4.20 -13.69
N ALA A 415 -30.35 -3.67 -14.57
CA ALA A 415 -29.93 -2.82 -15.68
C ALA A 415 -29.24 -1.53 -15.21
N VAL A 416 -29.76 -0.88 -14.16
CA VAL A 416 -29.15 0.30 -13.53
C VAL A 416 -27.83 -0.07 -12.85
N TYR A 417 -27.80 -1.13 -12.03
CA TYR A 417 -26.58 -1.53 -11.32
C TYR A 417 -25.44 -1.87 -12.27
N LEU A 418 -25.69 -2.75 -13.25
CA LEU A 418 -24.67 -3.15 -14.21
C LEU A 418 -24.34 -2.03 -15.19
N GLY A 419 -25.34 -1.32 -15.71
CA GLY A 419 -25.16 -0.21 -16.65
C GLY A 419 -24.34 0.94 -16.07
N SER A 420 -24.65 1.36 -14.84
CA SER A 420 -23.86 2.36 -14.11
C SER A 420 -22.45 1.86 -13.79
N GLY A 421 -22.28 0.59 -13.42
CA GLY A 421 -20.95 0.03 -13.14
C GLY A 421 -20.03 -0.01 -14.36
N VAL A 422 -20.51 -0.46 -15.52
CA VAL A 422 -19.68 -0.53 -16.74
C VAL A 422 -19.38 0.86 -17.31
N LEU A 423 -20.34 1.80 -17.25
CA LEU A 423 -20.13 3.18 -17.70
C LEU A 423 -19.21 3.96 -16.74
N ALA A 424 -19.31 3.74 -15.43
CA ALA A 424 -18.37 4.26 -14.44
C ALA A 424 -16.93 3.76 -14.72
N SER A 425 -16.79 2.44 -14.93
CA SER A 425 -15.50 1.82 -15.24
C SER A 425 -14.89 2.37 -16.53
N TYR A 426 -15.72 2.54 -17.56
CA TYR A 426 -15.28 3.09 -18.83
C TYR A 426 -14.93 4.58 -18.74
N ALA A 427 -15.66 5.37 -17.95
CA ALA A 427 -15.34 6.78 -17.70
C ALA A 427 -13.98 6.93 -17.02
N SER A 428 -13.72 6.12 -15.99
CA SER A 428 -12.42 6.06 -15.31
C SER A 428 -11.29 5.64 -16.26
N LEU A 429 -11.49 4.56 -17.03
CA LEU A 429 -10.52 4.09 -18.03
C LEU A 429 -10.21 5.19 -19.06
N SER A 430 -11.25 5.84 -19.58
CA SER A 430 -11.12 6.91 -20.58
C SER A 430 -10.31 8.08 -20.01
N TYR A 431 -10.61 8.51 -18.78
CA TYR A 431 -9.86 9.57 -18.13
C TYR A 431 -8.38 9.23 -17.98
N PHE A 432 -8.05 8.04 -17.47
CA PHE A 432 -6.66 7.64 -17.26
C PHE A 432 -5.89 7.47 -18.57
N VAL A 433 -6.52 6.92 -19.61
CA VAL A 433 -5.90 6.80 -20.93
C VAL A 433 -5.65 8.18 -21.56
N LEU A 434 -6.63 9.10 -21.49
CA LEU A 434 -6.50 10.44 -22.08
C LEU A 434 -5.49 11.32 -21.34
N THR A 435 -5.34 11.12 -20.03
CA THR A 435 -4.32 11.81 -19.21
C THR A 435 -2.97 11.11 -19.19
N LYS A 436 -2.80 10.02 -19.95
CA LYS A 436 -1.60 9.18 -19.99
C LYS A 436 -1.15 8.67 -18.61
N ASN A 437 -2.10 8.49 -17.68
CA ASN A 437 -1.83 7.92 -16.37
C ASN A 437 -2.04 6.41 -16.41
N PHE A 438 -0.97 5.66 -16.66
CA PHE A 438 -1.02 4.20 -16.81
C PHE A 438 -0.77 3.41 -15.52
N VAL A 439 -0.41 4.10 -14.44
CA VAL A 439 -0.02 3.49 -13.16
C VAL A 439 -1.22 3.33 -12.21
N SER A 440 -2.23 4.19 -12.37
CA SER A 440 -3.48 4.09 -11.60
C SER A 440 -4.21 2.78 -11.87
N SER A 441 -4.90 2.24 -10.86
CA SER A 441 -5.81 1.11 -11.03
C SER A 441 -7.10 1.35 -10.25
N SER A 442 -8.20 0.73 -10.70
CA SER A 442 -9.50 0.90 -10.09
C SER A 442 -10.23 -0.43 -9.94
N LEU A 443 -10.86 -0.63 -8.78
CA LEU A 443 -11.71 -1.77 -8.45
C LEU A 443 -12.73 -1.38 -7.37
N GLY A 444 -13.92 -1.93 -7.45
CA GLY A 444 -14.98 -1.71 -6.47
C GLY A 444 -16.35 -1.48 -7.11
N ALA A 445 -17.39 -1.76 -6.33
CA ALA A 445 -18.77 -1.53 -6.76
C ALA A 445 -19.16 -0.04 -6.75
N SER A 446 -18.35 0.85 -6.18
CA SER A 446 -18.73 2.23 -5.81
C SER A 446 -19.28 3.06 -6.97
N GLY A 447 -18.75 2.92 -8.20
CA GLY A 447 -19.32 3.55 -9.39
C GLY A 447 -20.77 3.11 -9.68
N ALA A 448 -21.07 1.81 -9.54
CA ALA A 448 -22.42 1.29 -9.66
C ALA A 448 -23.34 1.79 -8.53
N LEU A 449 -22.80 1.94 -7.32
CA LEU A 449 -23.53 2.49 -6.18
C LEU A 449 -23.91 3.96 -6.40
N CYS A 450 -22.99 4.79 -6.90
CA CYS A 450 -23.29 6.17 -7.28
C CYS A 450 -24.45 6.22 -8.27
N GLY A 451 -24.48 5.28 -9.22
CA GLY A 451 -25.62 5.10 -10.14
C GLY A 451 -26.94 4.73 -9.47
N ILE A 452 -26.93 3.75 -8.55
CA ILE A 452 -28.13 3.37 -7.78
C ILE A 452 -28.65 4.56 -6.96
N VAL A 453 -27.77 5.24 -6.22
CA VAL A 453 -28.13 6.38 -5.38
C VAL A 453 -28.68 7.52 -6.24
N ALA A 454 -28.00 7.85 -7.33
CA ALA A 454 -28.46 8.88 -8.26
C ALA A 454 -29.83 8.55 -8.88
N CYS A 455 -30.03 7.31 -9.30
CA CYS A 455 -31.30 6.86 -9.87
C CYS A 455 -32.43 6.99 -8.85
N TYR A 456 -32.22 6.50 -7.62
CA TYR A 456 -33.17 6.60 -6.52
C TYR A 456 -33.55 8.05 -6.20
N LEU A 457 -32.56 8.93 -6.05
CA LEU A 457 -32.80 10.34 -5.74
C LEU A 457 -33.43 11.11 -6.92
N THR A 458 -33.19 10.67 -8.15
CA THR A 458 -33.81 11.26 -9.36
C THR A 458 -35.26 10.84 -9.52
N ILE A 459 -35.59 9.59 -9.23
CA ILE A 459 -36.98 9.11 -9.26
C ILE A 459 -37.80 9.81 -8.18
N ASN A 460 -37.24 9.93 -6.97
CA ASN A 460 -37.87 10.55 -5.81
C ASN A 460 -37.52 12.04 -5.66
N SER A 461 -37.32 12.76 -6.78
CA SER A 461 -36.80 14.13 -6.77
C SER A 461 -37.71 15.14 -6.06
N SER A 462 -39.01 14.89 -6.03
CA SER A 462 -40.03 15.71 -5.33
C SER A 462 -40.18 15.36 -3.85
N GLU A 463 -39.53 14.29 -3.38
CA GLU A 463 -39.66 13.82 -2.02
C GLU A 463 -38.50 14.30 -1.13
N THR A 464 -38.72 14.24 0.18
CA THR A 464 -37.68 14.46 1.18
C THR A 464 -36.99 13.13 1.46
N VAL A 465 -35.67 13.13 1.58
CA VAL A 465 -34.93 11.88 1.76
C VAL A 465 -35.23 11.31 3.13
N ARG A 466 -35.82 10.10 3.15
CA ARG A 466 -36.05 9.34 4.38
C ARG A 466 -35.30 8.02 4.32
N PHE A 467 -34.09 8.02 4.86
CA PHE A 467 -33.36 6.79 5.13
C PHE A 467 -34.08 5.98 6.20
N PHE A 468 -34.53 4.77 5.84
CA PHE A 468 -35.18 3.81 6.74
C PHE A 468 -36.50 4.25 7.39
N GLY A 469 -37.06 5.41 7.04
CA GLY A 469 -38.20 5.97 7.76
C GLY A 469 -37.85 6.43 9.19
N VAL A 470 -36.56 6.46 9.55
CA VAL A 470 -36.05 6.83 10.89
C VAL A 470 -35.06 7.98 10.81
N PHE A 471 -34.33 8.12 9.69
CA PHE A 471 -33.30 9.12 9.50
C PHE A 471 -33.54 9.93 8.22
N PRO A 472 -33.40 11.26 8.24
CA PRO A 472 -33.14 12.06 9.42
C PRO A 472 -34.41 12.19 10.33
N PRO A 473 -34.23 12.44 11.65
CA PRO A 473 -35.36 12.63 12.59
C PRO A 473 -36.33 13.74 12.13
N PRO A 474 -37.59 13.75 12.60
CA PRO A 474 -38.59 14.73 12.18
C PRO A 474 -38.15 16.20 12.33
N ASP A 475 -37.28 16.47 13.32
CA ASP A 475 -36.79 17.82 13.64
C ASP A 475 -35.57 18.25 12.81
N TRP A 476 -35.04 17.36 11.97
CA TRP A 476 -33.90 17.66 11.12
C TRP A 476 -34.35 18.45 9.88
N PRO A 477 -33.55 19.41 9.39
CA PRO A 477 -33.88 20.15 8.17
C PRO A 477 -34.13 19.18 7.01
N SER A 478 -35.32 19.25 6.42
CA SER A 478 -35.71 18.38 5.32
C SER A 478 -34.79 18.60 4.12
N VAL A 479 -33.98 17.58 3.80
CA VAL A 479 -33.14 17.60 2.62
C VAL A 479 -33.95 17.02 1.46
N SER A 480 -34.15 17.82 0.41
CA SER A 480 -34.76 17.32 -0.82
C SER A 480 -33.85 16.29 -1.48
N SER A 481 -34.42 15.28 -2.13
CA SER A 481 -33.63 14.26 -2.85
C SER A 481 -32.68 14.88 -3.88
N LEU A 482 -33.15 15.91 -4.60
CA LEU A 482 -32.33 16.67 -5.54
C LEU A 482 -31.22 17.48 -4.84
N GLY A 483 -31.50 18.06 -3.67
CA GLY A 483 -30.52 18.77 -2.86
C GLY A 483 -29.42 17.83 -2.36
N LEU A 484 -29.78 16.62 -1.89
CA LEU A 484 -28.80 15.61 -1.49
C LEU A 484 -27.96 15.16 -2.68
N LEU A 485 -28.57 14.85 -3.82
CA LEU A 485 -27.85 14.45 -5.03
C LEU A 485 -26.86 15.54 -5.47
N SER A 486 -27.31 16.80 -5.47
CA SER A 486 -26.47 17.95 -5.82
C SER A 486 -25.30 18.10 -4.84
N LEU A 487 -25.54 17.91 -3.53
CA LEU A 487 -24.49 17.93 -2.51
C LEU A 487 -23.46 16.82 -2.74
N LEU A 488 -23.90 15.59 -3.01
CA LEU A 488 -22.99 14.46 -3.27
C LEU A 488 -22.10 14.72 -4.48
N ILE A 489 -22.67 15.19 -5.59
CA ILE A 489 -21.93 15.56 -6.80
C ILE A 489 -20.97 16.72 -6.52
N PHE A 490 -21.42 17.72 -5.74
CA PHE A 490 -20.60 18.87 -5.38
C PHE A 490 -19.39 18.48 -4.52
N VAL A 491 -19.58 17.65 -3.49
CA VAL A 491 -18.50 17.16 -2.62
C VAL A 491 -17.46 16.37 -3.44
N GLU A 492 -17.95 15.52 -4.36
CA GLU A 492 -17.08 14.76 -5.24
C GLU A 492 -16.30 15.66 -6.20
N SER A 493 -16.96 16.65 -6.80
CA SER A 493 -16.33 17.64 -7.69
C SER A 493 -15.29 18.50 -6.96
N MET A 494 -15.59 18.90 -5.72
CA MET A 494 -14.66 19.63 -4.86
C MET A 494 -13.43 18.78 -4.52
N SER A 495 -13.60 17.47 -4.34
CA SER A 495 -12.49 16.56 -4.06
C SER A 495 -11.54 16.44 -5.26
N VAL A 496 -12.08 16.36 -6.47
CA VAL A 496 -11.31 16.43 -7.73
C VAL A 496 -10.59 17.77 -7.85
N TRP A 497 -11.28 18.89 -7.62
CA TRP A 497 -10.71 20.23 -7.76
C TRP A 497 -9.57 20.50 -6.78
N ARG A 498 -9.71 20.07 -5.52
CA ARG A 498 -8.69 20.27 -4.48
C ARG A 498 -7.46 19.36 -4.63
N LYS A 499 -7.45 18.46 -5.63
CA LYS A 499 -6.42 17.40 -5.79
C LYS A 499 -6.10 16.73 -4.44
N ALA A 500 -7.15 16.44 -3.66
CA ALA A 500 -6.99 16.04 -2.27
C ALA A 500 -6.10 14.78 -2.19
N LYS A 501 -4.95 14.89 -1.52
CA LYS A 501 -4.09 13.75 -1.21
C LYS A 501 -4.74 12.91 -0.11
N SER A 502 -5.78 12.17 -0.47
CA SER A 502 -6.38 11.17 0.41
C SER A 502 -5.48 9.94 0.48
N THR A 503 -5.28 9.39 1.68
CA THR A 503 -4.52 8.16 1.93
C THR A 503 -5.20 6.91 1.33
N GLN A 504 -6.47 7.02 0.97
CA GLN A 504 -7.17 6.07 0.11
C GLN A 504 -7.49 6.77 -1.21
N SER A 505 -6.87 6.33 -2.31
CA SER A 505 -7.15 6.85 -3.65
C SER A 505 -8.59 6.48 -4.04
N ILE A 506 -9.48 7.47 -4.03
CA ILE A 506 -10.87 7.32 -4.45
C ILE A 506 -10.94 7.63 -5.95
N ASP A 507 -11.53 6.73 -6.73
CA ASP A 507 -11.71 6.92 -8.17
C ASP A 507 -12.91 7.83 -8.46
N HIS A 508 -12.67 9.14 -8.38
CA HIS A 508 -13.70 10.16 -8.57
C HIS A 508 -14.35 10.15 -9.96
N TRP A 509 -13.59 9.77 -11.01
CA TRP A 509 -14.13 9.73 -12.37
C TRP A 509 -15.08 8.56 -12.58
N SER A 510 -14.84 7.43 -11.90
CA SER A 510 -15.81 6.35 -11.85
C SER A 510 -17.11 6.78 -11.17
N HIS A 511 -17.03 7.52 -10.06
CA HIS A 511 -18.21 8.01 -9.36
C HIS A 511 -19.02 8.99 -10.23
N MET A 512 -18.34 9.92 -10.90
CA MET A 512 -18.97 10.83 -11.87
C MET A 512 -19.72 10.09 -12.98
N GLY A 513 -19.09 9.08 -13.59
CA GLY A 513 -19.73 8.23 -14.62
C GLY A 513 -20.94 7.48 -14.06
N GLY A 514 -20.86 7.01 -12.81
CA GLY A 514 -21.96 6.40 -12.08
C GLY A 514 -23.14 7.35 -11.88
N TYR A 515 -22.90 8.54 -11.31
CA TYR A 515 -23.94 9.56 -11.09
C TYR A 515 -24.63 9.94 -12.40
N ALA A 516 -23.87 10.25 -13.45
CA ALA A 516 -24.42 10.63 -14.75
C ALA A 516 -25.32 9.53 -15.33
N THR A 517 -24.89 8.27 -15.26
CA THR A 517 -25.68 7.13 -15.74
C THR A 517 -26.95 6.93 -14.91
N GLY A 518 -26.85 7.02 -13.59
CA GLY A 518 -27.99 6.86 -12.69
C GLY A 518 -29.05 7.95 -12.86
N ILE A 519 -28.65 9.20 -13.05
CA ILE A 519 -29.56 10.32 -13.39
C ILE A 519 -30.27 10.02 -14.71
N GLY A 520 -29.52 9.67 -15.76
CA GLY A 520 -30.09 9.35 -17.07
C GLY A 520 -31.10 8.20 -17.00
N ALA A 521 -30.77 7.13 -16.26
CA ALA A 521 -31.68 6.01 -16.04
C ALA A 521 -32.93 6.40 -15.24
N GLY A 522 -32.78 7.20 -14.17
CA GLY A 522 -33.91 7.69 -13.37
C GLY A 522 -34.86 8.55 -14.19
N VAL A 523 -34.34 9.48 -15.00
CA VAL A 523 -35.15 10.29 -15.94
C VAL A 523 -35.87 9.39 -16.95
N ALA A 524 -35.17 8.44 -17.57
CA ALA A 524 -35.76 7.54 -18.56
C ALA A 524 -36.89 6.68 -17.96
N LEU A 525 -36.71 6.19 -16.73
CA LEU A 525 -37.73 5.41 -16.01
C LEU A 525 -38.95 6.27 -15.64
N ASN A 526 -38.75 7.49 -15.17
CA ASN A 526 -39.84 8.44 -14.89
C ASN A 526 -40.66 8.77 -16.15
N VAL A 527 -39.99 9.00 -17.29
CA VAL A 527 -40.68 9.23 -18.57
C VAL A 527 -41.52 8.02 -18.97
N ARG A 528 -40.95 6.80 -18.92
CA ARG A 528 -41.67 5.56 -19.23
C ARG A 528 -42.87 5.34 -18.30
N TYR A 529 -42.71 5.62 -17.01
CA TYR A 529 -43.77 5.49 -16.02
C TYR A 529 -44.93 6.47 -16.30
N ASN A 530 -44.61 7.74 -16.57
CA ASN A 530 -45.61 8.76 -16.89
C ASN A 530 -46.37 8.45 -18.18
N GLN A 531 -45.69 7.94 -19.22
CA GLN A 531 -46.32 7.51 -20.46
C GLN A 531 -47.33 6.37 -20.23
N ARG A 532 -46.96 5.34 -19.45
CA ARG A 532 -47.87 4.23 -19.11
C ARG A 532 -49.10 4.72 -18.35
N LYS A 533 -48.90 5.54 -17.32
CA LYS A 533 -49.98 6.11 -16.50
C LYS A 533 -50.94 6.99 -17.31
N ASN A 534 -50.41 7.77 -18.26
CA ASN A 534 -51.24 8.58 -19.14
C ASN A 534 -52.05 7.70 -20.10
N GLY A 535 -51.45 6.65 -20.68
CA GLY A 535 -52.16 5.68 -21.52
C GLY A 535 -53.30 4.97 -20.77
N GLU A 536 -53.06 4.54 -19.53
CA GLU A 536 -54.11 3.95 -18.67
C GLU A 536 -55.25 4.93 -18.39
N ARG A 537 -54.94 6.20 -18.10
CA ARG A 537 -55.96 7.24 -17.91
C ARG A 537 -56.76 7.51 -19.18
N GLU A 538 -56.13 7.46 -20.34
CA GLU A 538 -56.81 7.61 -21.63
C GLU A 538 -57.73 6.43 -21.92
N LEU A 539 -57.28 5.20 -21.66
CA LEU A 539 -58.10 3.98 -21.75
C LEU A 539 -59.31 4.07 -20.82
N GLN A 540 -59.11 4.43 -19.55
CA GLN A 540 -60.21 4.62 -18.59
C GLN A 540 -61.20 5.71 -19.03
N ARG A 541 -60.70 6.82 -19.60
CA ARG A 541 -61.56 7.89 -20.17
C ARG A 541 -62.33 7.39 -21.40
N ALA A 542 -61.72 6.58 -22.24
CA ALA A 542 -62.36 5.99 -23.42
C ALA A 542 -63.45 4.98 -23.03
N GLU A 543 -63.17 4.09 -22.07
CA GLU A 543 -64.15 3.16 -21.50
C GLU A 543 -65.33 3.91 -20.86
N LYS A 544 -65.05 4.95 -20.06
CA LYS A 544 -66.10 5.79 -19.47
C LYS A 544 -66.95 6.48 -20.52
N ARG A 545 -66.34 6.96 -21.63
CA ARG A 545 -67.06 7.53 -22.78
C ARG A 545 -67.89 6.50 -23.53
N ASN A 546 -67.47 5.24 -23.60
CA ASN A 546 -68.22 4.16 -24.25
C ASN A 546 -69.39 3.66 -23.40
N ASN A 547 -69.28 3.74 -22.07
CA ASN A 547 -70.33 3.35 -21.13
C ASN A 547 -71.33 4.48 -20.80
N MET A 548 -71.16 5.70 -21.34
CA MET A 548 -72.15 6.78 -21.18
C MET A 548 -73.36 6.55 -22.08
N SER A 549 -74.55 6.86 -21.56
CA SER A 549 -75.80 6.96 -22.32
C SER A 549 -75.64 7.88 -23.54
N ILE A 550 -76.41 7.61 -24.60
CA ILE A 550 -76.44 8.46 -25.81
C ILE A 550 -76.77 9.91 -25.44
N GLU A 551 -77.66 10.14 -24.47
CA GLU A 551 -78.00 11.48 -23.98
C GLU A 551 -76.83 12.19 -23.26
N ASP A 552 -76.06 11.44 -22.46
CA ASP A 552 -74.90 11.98 -21.74
C ASP A 552 -73.72 12.27 -22.67
N ARG A 553 -73.57 11.48 -23.75
CA ARG A 553 -72.59 11.73 -24.81
C ARG A 553 -72.88 13.00 -25.61
N ILE A 554 -74.15 13.36 -25.78
CA ILE A 554 -74.57 14.59 -26.46
C ILE A 554 -74.35 15.81 -25.56
N LYS A 555 -74.58 15.69 -24.24
CA LYS A 555 -74.32 16.76 -23.26
C LYS A 555 -72.84 17.01 -22.96
N SER A 556 -71.96 16.03 -23.20
CA SER A 556 -70.51 16.15 -22.92
C SER A 556 -69.67 16.62 -24.12
N LYS A 557 -70.28 16.79 -25.30
CA LYS A 557 -69.67 17.42 -26.47
C LYS A 557 -69.94 18.91 -26.43
#